data_AF-W0F2L9-F1
#
_entry.id   AF-W0F2L9-F1
#
_cell.length_a   1.000
_cell.length_b   1.000
_cell.length_c   1.000
_cell.angle_alpha   90.00
_cell.angle_beta   90.00
_cell.angle_gamma   90.00
#
_symmetry.space_group_name_H-M   'P 1'
#
loop_
_entity.id
_entity.type
_entity.pdbx_description
1 polymer ?
#
loop_
_entity_poly.entity_id
_entity_poly.type
_entity_poly.pdbx_seq_one_letter_code
_entity_poly.pdbx_strand_id
1 'polypeptide(L)'
;MPISRNTRKKKNRSGNKLGSRTKKQNESAIDATPLGQPSTTGRPIVTEDVIYTIVPEFPDTDPRSKLGNGPYGSEGEYIVIYRLGVPGVQSASTEFNFDALESTGDSLIGAPAEVKQFDVSYQLSRDGDAIHNFTLSTNENHRLAAAKIQFHAKSFGHAAAQAHNLIMPFLSQLSFTHEVAITTTGRKMVEVATGICQLSQTCIGAVKGMSIDLRVSTPEIRRLMACYREGLSSCEPLYQVLSFYKVIEGVFSIRKIEREAIKEQGETLYQECERMPQDLSAILHPSDLLYQAEYFKPYVGRKFTDVRDRLRDTLRVPIAHLNFDEIQPFGADSYEDMMVVHRALPVLRYMARTLLSSVVSNGNNG
;
A
#
# COMPACT_ATOMS: atom_id res chain seq x y z
N MET A 1 44.59 72.47 60.46
CA MET A 1 45.58 72.21 59.39
C MET A 1 45.26 70.86 58.74
N PRO A 2 45.65 70.66 57.47
CA PRO A 2 44.99 70.98 56.19
C PRO A 2 43.92 69.91 55.80
N ILE A 3 42.86 70.18 55.01
CA ILE A 3 42.78 70.53 53.57
C ILE A 3 43.22 69.35 52.69
N SER A 4 42.62 68.96 51.56
CA SER A 4 41.33 69.16 50.87
C SER A 4 41.49 68.53 49.49
N ARG A 5 40.37 68.18 48.82
CA ARG A 5 40.13 68.35 47.37
C ARG A 5 41.03 67.52 46.42
N ASN A 6 40.70 67.25 45.16
CA ASN A 6 39.58 67.50 44.28
C ASN A 6 39.80 66.52 43.12
N THR A 7 38.81 65.73 42.71
CA THR A 7 37.89 65.98 41.58
C THR A 7 38.50 66.14 40.18
N ARG A 8 37.66 65.73 39.22
CA ARG A 8 37.46 66.27 37.84
C ARG A 8 38.36 65.67 36.75
N LYS A 9 37.88 65.39 35.54
CA LYS A 9 36.56 65.43 34.85
C LYS A 9 36.83 64.94 33.42
N LYS A 10 35.93 64.28 32.67
CA LYS A 10 34.80 64.85 31.89
C LYS A 10 34.09 63.66 31.21
N LYS A 11 32.76 63.49 31.38
CA LYS A 11 31.65 63.92 30.47
C LYS A 11 31.60 63.09 29.17
N ASN A 12 30.49 62.55 28.65
CA ASN A 12 29.02 62.70 28.83
C ASN A 12 28.38 61.33 28.48
N ARG A 13 27.33 60.80 29.14
CA ARG A 13 25.90 61.18 29.21
C ARG A 13 25.05 60.97 27.92
N SER A 14 23.99 60.17 28.13
CA SER A 14 22.73 60.00 27.37
C SER A 14 22.80 59.14 26.10
N GLY A 15 21.86 58.25 25.80
CA GLY A 15 20.54 58.04 26.37
C GLY A 15 19.92 56.72 25.92
N ASN A 16 18.98 56.30 26.75
CA ASN A 16 18.14 55.11 26.67
C ASN A 16 17.10 55.23 25.53
N LYS A 17 16.86 54.19 24.73
CA LYS A 17 15.51 53.64 24.45
C LYS A 17 15.47 52.55 23.38
N LEU A 18 14.87 51.43 23.79
CA LEU A 18 14.04 50.46 23.10
C LEU A 18 13.96 50.52 21.56
N GLY A 19 14.35 49.42 20.94
CA GLY A 19 13.87 48.97 19.64
C GLY A 19 13.79 47.45 19.64
N SER A 20 12.62 46.93 20.01
CA SER A 20 12.22 45.53 19.83
C SER A 20 12.54 45.05 18.41
N ARG A 21 13.39 44.03 18.27
CA ARG A 21 13.50 43.25 17.03
C ARG A 21 12.93 41.87 17.26
N THR A 22 11.61 41.83 17.17
CA THR A 22 10.77 40.66 17.03
C THR A 22 11.12 39.90 15.76
N LYS A 23 11.11 38.57 15.87
CA LYS A 23 10.82 37.55 14.84
C LYS A 23 10.57 38.06 13.41
N LYS A 24 11.37 37.56 12.47
CA LYS A 24 10.93 36.84 11.26
C LYS A 24 12.18 36.47 10.47
N GLN A 25 12.80 35.33 10.81
CA GLN A 25 13.55 34.61 9.79
C GLN A 25 12.52 33.95 8.89
N ASN A 26 12.55 34.37 7.64
CA ASN A 26 11.71 33.87 6.56
C ASN A 26 11.95 32.37 6.37
N GLU A 27 11.07 31.55 6.91
CA GLU A 27 10.75 30.26 6.29
C GLU A 27 9.87 30.58 5.08
N SER A 28 10.50 30.87 3.94
CA SER A 28 9.81 30.72 2.67
C SER A 28 9.73 29.22 2.39
N ALA A 29 8.70 28.57 2.93
CA ALA A 29 8.20 27.35 2.32
C ALA A 29 7.91 27.71 0.86
N ILE A 30 8.67 27.15 -0.07
CA ILE A 30 8.35 27.23 -1.49
C ILE A 30 7.08 26.40 -1.63
N ASP A 31 5.94 27.08 -1.56
CA ASP A 31 4.62 26.50 -1.76
C ASP A 31 4.42 26.31 -3.27
N ALA A 32 5.25 25.45 -3.85
CA ALA A 32 5.02 24.95 -5.19
C ALA A 32 3.85 23.97 -5.04
N THR A 33 2.63 24.39 -5.38
CA THR A 33 1.55 23.46 -5.70
C THR A 33 2.07 22.53 -6.79
N PRO A 34 2.41 21.27 -6.47
CA PRO A 34 2.98 20.38 -7.46
C PRO A 34 1.92 20.12 -8.53
N LEU A 35 2.31 20.26 -9.80
CA LEU A 35 1.58 19.61 -10.89
C LEU A 35 1.41 18.14 -10.51
N GLY A 36 0.16 17.67 -10.37
CA GLY A 36 -0.13 16.27 -10.11
C GLY A 36 -0.75 15.92 -8.75
N GLN A 37 -1.45 16.86 -8.10
CA GLN A 37 -2.37 16.55 -7.00
C GLN A 37 -3.25 15.32 -7.36
N PRO A 38 -3.50 14.37 -6.43
CA PRO A 38 -4.30 13.17 -6.71
C PRO A 38 -5.64 13.49 -7.39
N SER A 39 -6.27 14.59 -7.00
CA SER A 39 -7.52 15.11 -7.57
C SER A 39 -7.45 15.50 -9.05
N THR A 40 -6.25 15.69 -9.60
CA THR A 40 -6.03 16.13 -11.00
C THR A 40 -5.48 15.04 -11.92
N THR A 41 -4.91 13.96 -11.38
CA THR A 41 -4.23 12.93 -12.17
C THR A 41 -4.93 11.58 -12.19
N GLY A 42 -5.94 11.37 -11.33
CA GLY A 42 -6.58 10.06 -11.17
C GLY A 42 -5.66 8.99 -10.57
N ARG A 43 -4.45 9.38 -10.12
CA ARG A 43 -3.49 8.49 -9.48
C ARG A 43 -3.74 8.41 -7.96
N PRO A 44 -3.52 7.23 -7.36
CA PRO A 44 -3.63 7.07 -5.92
C PRO A 44 -2.57 7.90 -5.16
N ILE A 45 -2.77 8.14 -3.86
CA ILE A 45 -1.83 8.94 -3.05
C ILE A 45 -0.42 8.31 -3.01
N VAL A 46 -0.34 6.99 -3.02
CA VAL A 46 0.91 6.22 -3.08
C VAL A 46 0.78 5.17 -4.18
N THR A 47 1.90 4.56 -4.57
CA THR A 47 1.84 3.41 -5.47
C THR A 47 1.03 2.29 -4.81
N GLU A 48 -0.06 1.88 -5.44
CA GLU A 48 -0.96 0.83 -4.96
C GLU A 48 -1.78 0.23 -6.12
N ASP A 49 -2.41 -0.91 -5.88
CA ASP A 49 -3.33 -1.53 -6.83
C ASP A 49 -4.59 -0.70 -7.00
N VAL A 50 -4.95 -0.46 -8.25
CA VAL A 50 -6.22 0.18 -8.61
C VAL A 50 -7.01 -0.72 -9.55
N ILE A 51 -8.33 -0.61 -9.44
CA ILE A 51 -9.27 -1.40 -10.23
C ILE A 51 -10.16 -0.45 -11.03
N TYR A 52 -10.18 -0.62 -12.35
CA TYR A 52 -11.10 0.06 -13.25
C TYR A 52 -12.09 -0.95 -13.81
N THR A 53 -13.37 -0.57 -13.85
CA THR A 53 -14.41 -1.36 -14.51
C THR A 53 -15.06 -0.53 -15.60
N ILE A 54 -15.05 -1.05 -16.83
CA ILE A 54 -15.73 -0.47 -17.98
C ILE A 54 -17.04 -1.22 -18.16
N VAL A 55 -18.15 -0.49 -18.04
CA VAL A 55 -19.51 -1.00 -18.24
C VAL A 55 -20.03 -0.45 -19.57
N PRO A 56 -20.22 -1.29 -20.60
CA PRO A 56 -20.79 -0.85 -21.86
C PRO A 56 -22.24 -0.40 -21.69
N GLU A 57 -22.61 0.68 -22.35
CA GLU A 57 -24.00 1.12 -22.47
C GLU A 57 -24.60 0.56 -23.77
N PHE A 58 -25.65 -0.24 -23.63
CA PHE A 58 -26.34 -0.85 -24.76
C PHE A 58 -27.65 -0.12 -25.06
N PRO A 59 -27.99 0.11 -26.34
CA PRO A 59 -29.30 0.63 -26.68
C PRO A 59 -30.40 -0.39 -26.31
N ASP A 60 -31.62 0.08 -26.04
CA ASP A 60 -32.76 -0.78 -25.64
C ASP A 60 -33.09 -1.89 -26.66
N THR A 61 -32.67 -1.71 -27.92
CA THR A 61 -32.83 -2.69 -28.99
C THR A 61 -31.85 -3.85 -28.92
N ASP A 62 -30.73 -3.70 -28.21
CA ASP A 62 -29.73 -4.74 -28.03
C ASP A 62 -30.19 -5.71 -26.93
N PRO A 63 -30.24 -7.04 -27.17
CA PRO A 63 -30.61 -8.02 -26.15
C PRO A 63 -29.79 -7.92 -24.85
N ARG A 64 -28.54 -7.45 -24.93
CA ARG A 64 -27.64 -7.28 -23.78
C ARG A 64 -28.05 -6.13 -22.86
N SER A 65 -28.86 -5.18 -23.32
CA SER A 65 -29.42 -4.13 -22.45
C SER A 65 -30.27 -4.71 -21.31
N LYS A 66 -30.79 -5.94 -21.47
CA LYS A 66 -31.62 -6.65 -20.49
C LYS A 66 -30.82 -7.52 -19.52
N LEU A 67 -29.55 -7.77 -19.81
CA LEU A 67 -28.63 -8.44 -18.90
C LEU A 67 -28.16 -7.36 -17.92
N GLY A 68 -28.25 -7.60 -16.62
CA GLY A 68 -27.96 -6.56 -15.61
C GLY A 68 -26.54 -6.00 -15.78
N ASN A 69 -26.43 -4.75 -16.25
CA ASN A 69 -25.16 -4.10 -16.57
C ASN A 69 -24.54 -3.42 -15.33
N GLY A 70 -24.22 -4.22 -14.31
CA GLY A 70 -23.63 -3.74 -13.07
C GLY A 70 -22.10 -3.80 -13.07
N PRO A 71 -21.40 -2.91 -12.34
CA PRO A 71 -19.93 -2.92 -12.25
C PRO A 71 -19.37 -4.14 -11.48
N TYR A 72 -20.23 -4.97 -10.90
CA TYR A 72 -19.85 -6.17 -10.15
C TYR A 72 -19.87 -7.44 -11.01
N GLY A 73 -20.33 -7.33 -12.25
CA GLY A 73 -20.53 -8.45 -13.16
C GLY A 73 -21.76 -9.28 -12.81
N SER A 74 -22.16 -10.14 -13.74
CA SER A 74 -23.30 -11.05 -13.62
C SER A 74 -22.88 -12.52 -13.65
N GLU A 75 -23.79 -13.44 -13.36
CA GLU A 75 -23.48 -14.86 -13.48
C GLU A 75 -23.34 -15.28 -14.95
N GLY A 76 -22.24 -15.95 -15.29
CA GLY A 76 -21.97 -16.40 -16.65
C GLY A 76 -20.51 -16.75 -16.89
N GLU A 77 -20.13 -16.79 -18.17
CA GLU A 77 -18.76 -17.06 -18.61
C GLU A 77 -17.86 -15.83 -18.44
N TYR A 78 -16.67 -16.05 -17.88
CA TYR A 78 -15.63 -15.04 -17.70
C TYR A 78 -14.33 -15.49 -18.35
N ILE A 79 -13.61 -14.53 -18.92
CA ILE A 79 -12.22 -14.67 -19.34
C ILE A 79 -11.35 -13.87 -18.38
N VAL A 80 -10.40 -14.53 -17.71
CA VAL A 80 -9.44 -13.88 -16.82
C VAL A 80 -8.04 -14.02 -17.41
N ILE A 81 -7.32 -12.90 -17.48
CA ILE A 81 -5.97 -12.81 -18.01
C ILE A 81 -5.09 -12.18 -16.94
N TYR A 82 -4.05 -12.88 -16.53
CA TYR A 82 -2.96 -12.34 -15.73
C TYR A 82 -1.79 -11.96 -16.62
N ARG A 83 -1.25 -10.76 -16.45
CA ARG A 83 0.04 -10.38 -17.02
C ARG A 83 1.14 -10.81 -16.06
N LEU A 84 2.07 -11.60 -16.57
CA LEU A 84 3.22 -12.10 -15.83
C LEU A 84 4.37 -11.10 -15.91
N GLY A 85 5.12 -10.99 -14.82
CA GLY A 85 6.27 -10.12 -14.73
C GLY A 85 7.24 -10.57 -13.66
N VAL A 86 8.26 -9.74 -13.44
CA VAL A 86 9.18 -9.86 -12.30
C VAL A 86 9.22 -8.53 -11.53
N PRO A 87 9.40 -8.55 -10.20
CA PRO A 87 9.56 -7.33 -9.43
C PRO A 87 10.68 -6.42 -9.97
N GLY A 88 10.43 -5.12 -10.03
CA GLY A 88 11.36 -4.09 -10.50
C GLY A 88 11.21 -3.70 -11.97
N VAL A 89 10.73 -4.60 -12.85
CA VAL A 89 10.49 -4.31 -14.27
C VAL A 89 8.99 -4.27 -14.52
N GLN A 90 8.47 -3.11 -14.97
CA GLN A 90 7.04 -2.93 -15.28
C GLN A 90 6.07 -3.28 -14.12
N SER A 91 6.55 -3.31 -12.88
CA SER A 91 5.75 -3.70 -11.71
C SER A 91 4.71 -2.65 -11.32
N ALA A 92 4.82 -1.43 -11.85
CA ALA A 92 3.84 -0.36 -11.72
C ALA A 92 3.74 0.43 -13.03
N SER A 93 2.57 0.99 -13.32
CA SER A 93 2.35 1.78 -14.53
C SER A 93 1.81 3.17 -14.25
N THR A 94 2.15 4.09 -15.15
CA THR A 94 1.57 5.43 -15.26
C THR A 94 0.30 5.47 -16.10
N GLU A 95 0.03 4.41 -16.87
CA GLU A 95 -1.03 4.32 -17.87
C GLU A 95 -1.80 3.00 -17.76
N PHE A 96 -3.08 3.02 -18.12
CA PHE A 96 -3.95 1.85 -18.15
C PHE A 96 -4.27 1.51 -19.60
N ASN A 97 -3.74 0.37 -20.06
CA ASN A 97 -4.00 -0.14 -21.39
C ASN A 97 -4.70 -1.49 -21.29
N PHE A 98 -5.99 -1.51 -21.61
CA PHE A 98 -6.82 -2.71 -21.56
C PHE A 98 -6.45 -3.72 -22.66
N ASP A 99 -5.81 -3.28 -23.75
CA ASP A 99 -5.56 -4.10 -24.94
C ASP A 99 -4.14 -4.70 -24.96
N ALA A 100 -3.18 -4.06 -24.30
CA ALA A 100 -1.78 -4.48 -24.31
C ALA A 100 -1.38 -5.44 -23.18
N LEU A 101 -2.32 -5.87 -22.34
CA LEU A 101 -2.00 -6.63 -21.12
C LEU A 101 -1.37 -8.00 -21.43
N GLU A 102 -1.81 -8.68 -22.50
CA GLU A 102 -1.30 -9.99 -22.90
C GLU A 102 0.10 -9.98 -23.51
N SER A 103 0.45 -8.93 -24.28
CA SER A 103 1.68 -8.89 -25.07
C SER A 103 2.87 -8.22 -24.37
N THR A 104 2.60 -7.47 -23.29
CA THR A 104 3.62 -6.66 -22.62
C THR A 104 4.29 -7.34 -21.43
N GLY A 105 3.79 -8.50 -20.99
CA GLY A 105 4.39 -9.24 -19.86
C GLY A 105 5.76 -9.83 -20.18
N ASP A 106 6.56 -10.03 -19.13
CA ASP A 106 7.87 -10.72 -19.23
C ASP A 106 8.20 -11.38 -17.89
N SER A 107 8.02 -12.69 -17.82
CA SER A 107 8.34 -13.50 -16.64
C SER A 107 9.81 -13.91 -16.55
N LEU A 108 10.66 -13.55 -17.53
CA LEU A 108 12.02 -14.09 -17.73
C LEU A 108 12.10 -15.60 -18.04
N ILE A 109 10.99 -16.34 -18.10
CA ILE A 109 10.97 -17.74 -18.49
C ILE A 109 10.83 -17.83 -20.01
N GLY A 110 11.86 -18.35 -20.68
CA GLY A 110 11.84 -18.60 -22.12
C GLY A 110 11.03 -19.85 -22.48
N ALA A 111 10.30 -19.77 -23.58
CA ALA A 111 9.68 -20.89 -24.28
C ALA A 111 10.42 -21.16 -25.61
N PRO A 112 10.23 -22.33 -26.24
CA PRO A 112 10.74 -22.57 -27.58
C PRO A 112 10.27 -21.50 -28.58
N ALA A 113 11.12 -21.11 -29.53
CA ALA A 113 10.88 -19.97 -30.42
C ALA A 113 9.64 -20.15 -31.33
N GLU A 114 9.24 -21.38 -31.62
CA GLU A 114 8.07 -21.67 -32.44
C GLU A 114 6.76 -21.55 -31.65
N VAL A 115 6.83 -21.49 -30.32
CA VAL A 115 5.68 -21.52 -29.42
C VAL A 115 5.28 -20.11 -29.00
N LYS A 116 4.12 -19.66 -29.52
CA LYS A 116 3.49 -18.40 -29.10
C LYS A 116 2.50 -18.57 -27.96
N GLN A 117 1.96 -19.78 -27.84
CA GLN A 117 0.90 -20.12 -26.93
C GLN A 117 0.96 -21.61 -26.63
N PHE A 118 0.64 -21.99 -25.40
CA PHE A 118 0.54 -23.40 -25.02
C PHE A 118 -0.56 -23.58 -23.98
N ASP A 119 -1.29 -24.68 -24.13
CA ASP A 119 -2.33 -25.09 -23.19
C ASP A 119 -1.70 -25.94 -22.09
N VAL A 120 -2.04 -25.60 -20.85
CA VAL A 120 -1.53 -26.23 -19.64
C VAL A 120 -2.69 -26.89 -18.93
N SER A 121 -2.51 -28.17 -18.62
CA SER A 121 -3.37 -28.92 -17.70
C SER A 121 -2.68 -28.99 -16.35
N TYR A 122 -3.32 -28.44 -15.32
CA TYR A 122 -2.76 -28.33 -13.98
C TYR A 122 -3.70 -28.94 -12.94
N GLN A 123 -3.13 -29.67 -11.97
CA GLN A 123 -3.86 -30.30 -10.88
C GLN A 123 -3.33 -29.76 -9.55
N LEU A 124 -4.22 -29.20 -8.73
CA LEU A 124 -3.86 -28.52 -7.49
C LEU A 124 -3.50 -29.50 -6.35
N SER A 125 -4.09 -30.68 -6.32
CA SER A 125 -3.77 -31.73 -5.34
C SER A 125 -3.63 -33.11 -5.96
N ARG A 126 -2.90 -33.98 -5.26
CA ARG A 126 -2.67 -35.37 -5.70
C ARG A 126 -3.91 -36.26 -5.54
N ASP A 127 -4.85 -35.89 -4.68
CA ASP A 127 -5.88 -36.80 -4.15
C ASP A 127 -7.29 -36.58 -4.75
N GLY A 128 -7.39 -35.93 -5.92
CA GLY A 128 -8.62 -35.95 -6.73
C GLY A 128 -9.18 -34.61 -7.16
N ASP A 129 -8.41 -33.52 -7.12
CA ASP A 129 -8.86 -32.26 -7.71
C ASP A 129 -9.05 -32.39 -9.23
N ALA A 130 -10.00 -31.60 -9.73
CA ALA A 130 -10.24 -31.45 -11.15
C ALA A 130 -8.96 -31.00 -11.87
N ILE A 131 -8.75 -31.53 -13.08
CA ILE A 131 -7.72 -31.00 -13.96
C ILE A 131 -8.23 -29.66 -14.51
N HIS A 132 -7.52 -28.60 -14.17
CA HIS A 132 -7.81 -27.25 -14.65
C HIS A 132 -6.99 -26.96 -15.91
N ASN A 133 -7.64 -26.36 -16.90
CA ASN A 133 -6.98 -25.98 -18.13
C ASN A 133 -6.88 -24.47 -18.23
N PHE A 134 -5.71 -23.98 -18.59
CA PHE A 134 -5.48 -22.59 -18.93
C PHE A 134 -4.41 -22.49 -20.01
N THR A 135 -4.34 -21.32 -20.61
CA THR A 135 -3.43 -21.05 -21.71
C THR A 135 -2.35 -20.08 -21.24
N LEU A 136 -1.09 -20.38 -21.53
CA LEU A 136 -0.01 -19.40 -21.40
C LEU A 136 0.37 -18.85 -22.78
N SER A 137 0.72 -17.56 -22.82
CA SER A 137 1.21 -16.88 -24.03
C SER A 137 2.62 -16.33 -23.84
N THR A 138 3.34 -16.15 -24.93
CA THR A 138 4.68 -15.56 -24.92
C THR A 138 4.70 -14.16 -25.52
N ASN A 139 5.67 -13.35 -25.12
CA ASN A 139 5.97 -12.04 -25.72
C ASN A 139 6.84 -12.19 -26.98
N GLU A 140 7.20 -11.07 -27.61
CA GLU A 140 8.04 -11.02 -28.81
C GLU A 140 9.44 -11.62 -28.61
N ASN A 141 9.92 -11.71 -27.37
CA ASN A 141 11.19 -12.34 -27.00
C ASN A 141 11.04 -13.84 -26.66
N HIS A 142 9.87 -14.44 -26.95
CA HIS A 142 9.53 -15.82 -26.61
C HIS A 142 9.61 -16.13 -25.12
N ARG A 143 9.31 -15.16 -24.25
CA ARG A 143 9.21 -15.37 -22.80
C ARG A 143 7.76 -15.36 -22.35
N LEU A 144 7.42 -16.09 -21.28
CA LEU A 144 6.03 -16.14 -20.81
C LEU A 144 5.57 -14.75 -20.40
N ALA A 145 4.43 -14.34 -20.93
CA ALA A 145 3.90 -12.99 -20.82
C ALA A 145 2.55 -12.95 -20.13
N ALA A 146 1.69 -13.94 -20.38
CA ALA A 146 0.36 -13.97 -19.80
C ALA A 146 -0.13 -15.38 -19.48
N ALA A 147 -1.07 -15.46 -18.54
CA ALA A 147 -1.87 -16.65 -18.26
C ALA A 147 -3.35 -16.32 -18.44
N LYS A 148 -4.05 -17.09 -19.27
CA LYS A 148 -5.46 -16.89 -19.62
C LYS A 148 -6.29 -18.09 -19.23
N ILE A 149 -7.40 -17.85 -18.55
CA ILE A 149 -8.35 -18.86 -18.11
C ILE A 149 -9.75 -18.44 -18.52
N GLN A 150 -10.60 -19.41 -18.87
CA GLN A 150 -12.01 -19.19 -19.12
C GLN A 150 -12.85 -20.16 -18.30
N PHE A 151 -13.86 -19.66 -17.60
CA PHE A 151 -14.74 -20.46 -16.75
C PHE A 151 -16.03 -19.71 -16.36
N HIS A 152 -17.01 -20.44 -15.85
CA HIS A 152 -18.26 -19.89 -15.32
C HIS A 152 -18.08 -19.32 -13.91
N ALA A 153 -18.55 -18.10 -13.67
CA ALA A 153 -18.52 -17.45 -12.36
C ALA A 153 -19.78 -16.62 -12.08
N LYS A 154 -20.02 -16.31 -10.81
CA LYS A 154 -21.21 -15.57 -10.35
C LYS A 154 -21.06 -14.04 -10.40
N SER A 155 -19.82 -13.55 -10.48
CA SER A 155 -19.45 -12.14 -10.42
C SER A 155 -17.95 -11.97 -10.70
N PHE A 156 -17.47 -10.74 -10.87
CA PHE A 156 -16.03 -10.47 -10.93
C PHE A 156 -15.28 -10.88 -9.67
N GLY A 157 -15.89 -10.76 -8.48
CA GLY A 157 -15.25 -11.17 -7.23
C GLY A 157 -15.06 -12.69 -7.17
N HIS A 158 -16.07 -13.44 -7.61
CA HIS A 158 -15.96 -14.91 -7.70
C HIS A 158 -14.96 -15.34 -8.77
N ALA A 159 -14.93 -14.66 -9.93
CA ALA A 159 -13.95 -14.91 -10.99
C ALA A 159 -12.51 -14.63 -10.51
N ALA A 160 -12.30 -13.51 -9.82
CA ALA A 160 -11.01 -13.15 -9.24
C ALA A 160 -10.51 -14.23 -8.26
N ALA A 161 -11.38 -14.72 -7.37
CA ALA A 161 -11.04 -15.75 -6.40
C ALA A 161 -10.64 -17.07 -7.07
N GLN A 162 -11.48 -17.57 -7.99
CA GLN A 162 -11.21 -18.82 -8.69
C GLN A 162 -9.93 -18.76 -9.52
N ALA A 163 -9.74 -17.68 -10.29
CA ALA A 163 -8.57 -17.54 -11.13
C ALA A 163 -7.28 -17.38 -10.32
N HIS A 164 -7.32 -16.65 -9.21
CA HIS A 164 -6.16 -16.45 -8.32
C HIS A 164 -5.75 -17.76 -7.65
N ASN A 165 -6.71 -18.46 -7.05
CA ASN A 165 -6.47 -19.73 -6.36
C ASN A 165 -6.01 -20.86 -7.31
N LEU A 166 -6.21 -20.69 -8.62
CA LEU A 166 -5.67 -21.59 -9.64
C LEU A 166 -4.27 -21.16 -10.13
N ILE A 167 -4.08 -19.89 -10.48
CA ILE A 167 -2.84 -19.42 -11.14
C ILE A 167 -1.71 -19.25 -10.15
N MET A 168 -1.95 -18.70 -8.97
CA MET A 168 -0.85 -18.39 -8.05
C MET A 168 -0.07 -19.62 -7.59
N PRO A 169 -0.69 -20.75 -7.20
CA PRO A 169 0.05 -21.99 -6.90
C PRO A 169 0.93 -22.46 -8.07
N PHE A 170 0.41 -22.36 -9.30
CA PHE A 170 1.15 -22.71 -10.51
C PHE A 170 2.37 -21.78 -10.70
N LEU A 171 2.20 -20.47 -10.52
CA LEU A 171 3.31 -19.51 -10.60
C LEU A 171 4.33 -19.72 -9.47
N SER A 172 3.89 -20.08 -8.26
CA SER A 172 4.76 -20.45 -7.14
C SER A 172 5.60 -21.68 -7.48
N GLN A 173 5.03 -22.70 -8.13
CA GLN A 173 5.77 -23.87 -8.61
C GLN A 173 6.78 -23.52 -9.72
N LEU A 174 6.39 -22.68 -10.68
CA LEU A 174 7.33 -22.21 -11.70
C LEU A 174 8.48 -21.40 -11.09
N SER A 175 8.18 -20.53 -10.13
CA SER A 175 9.17 -19.72 -9.44
C SER A 175 10.18 -20.58 -8.68
N PHE A 176 9.71 -21.64 -8.01
CA PHE A 176 10.56 -22.62 -7.35
C PHE A 176 11.42 -23.42 -8.35
N THR A 177 10.82 -23.86 -9.46
CA THR A 177 11.49 -24.73 -10.45
C THR A 177 12.56 -23.98 -11.25
N HIS A 178 12.32 -22.71 -11.56
CA HIS A 178 13.19 -21.92 -12.44
C HIS A 178 14.01 -20.85 -11.71
N GLU A 179 13.87 -20.71 -10.39
CA GLU A 179 14.52 -19.68 -9.58
C GLU A 179 14.26 -18.25 -10.10
N VAL A 180 13.04 -18.00 -10.57
CA VAL A 180 12.59 -16.67 -11.03
C VAL A 180 11.48 -16.18 -10.12
N ALA A 181 11.56 -14.93 -9.67
CA ALA A 181 10.51 -14.30 -8.87
C ALA A 181 9.33 -13.86 -9.76
N ILE A 182 8.57 -14.82 -10.28
CA ILE A 182 7.40 -14.52 -11.11
C ILE A 182 6.33 -13.87 -10.23
N THR A 183 5.78 -12.77 -10.69
CA THR A 183 4.64 -12.09 -10.08
C THR A 183 3.61 -11.75 -11.14
N THR A 184 2.45 -11.26 -10.71
CA THR A 184 1.45 -10.72 -11.63
C THR A 184 1.45 -9.20 -11.55
N THR A 185 1.67 -8.57 -12.70
CA THR A 185 1.77 -7.10 -12.79
C THR A 185 0.46 -6.46 -13.25
N GLY A 186 -0.58 -7.28 -13.48
CA GLY A 186 -1.92 -6.84 -13.82
C GLY A 186 -2.85 -8.01 -14.08
N ARG A 187 -4.15 -7.77 -13.93
CA ARG A 187 -5.22 -8.73 -14.21
C ARG A 187 -6.35 -8.05 -14.98
N LYS A 188 -6.70 -8.61 -16.13
CA LYS A 188 -7.89 -8.24 -16.90
C LYS A 188 -8.94 -9.34 -16.75
N MET A 189 -10.20 -8.96 -16.56
CA MET A 189 -11.34 -9.87 -16.52
C MET A 189 -12.41 -9.35 -17.47
N VAL A 190 -13.00 -10.23 -18.27
CA VAL A 190 -14.07 -9.90 -19.21
C VAL A 190 -15.25 -10.82 -18.96
N GLU A 191 -16.42 -10.25 -18.67
CA GLU A 191 -17.69 -10.98 -18.68
C GLU A 191 -18.14 -11.18 -20.13
N VAL A 192 -18.22 -12.43 -20.60
CA VAL A 192 -18.39 -12.73 -22.03
C VAL A 192 -19.75 -12.25 -22.57
N ALA A 193 -20.80 -12.35 -21.75
CA ALA A 193 -22.16 -12.05 -22.19
C ALA A 193 -22.38 -10.55 -22.47
N THR A 194 -21.82 -9.69 -21.62
CA THR A 194 -22.03 -8.23 -21.66
C THR A 194 -20.80 -7.48 -22.16
N GLY A 195 -19.62 -8.12 -22.21
CA GLY A 195 -18.36 -7.45 -22.53
C GLY A 195 -17.88 -6.47 -21.46
N ILE A 196 -18.49 -6.49 -20.26
CA ILE A 196 -17.99 -5.71 -19.11
C ILE A 196 -16.57 -6.16 -18.82
N CYS A 197 -15.66 -5.19 -18.67
CA CYS A 197 -14.25 -5.45 -18.49
C CYS A 197 -13.75 -4.82 -17.20
N GLN A 198 -13.06 -5.60 -16.37
CA GLN A 198 -12.37 -5.12 -15.18
C GLN A 198 -10.85 -5.25 -15.36
N LEU A 199 -10.09 -4.20 -15.06
CA LEU A 199 -8.64 -4.18 -15.08
C LEU A 199 -8.13 -3.82 -13.68
N SER A 200 -7.27 -4.66 -13.13
CA SER A 200 -6.54 -4.44 -11.87
C SER A 200 -5.06 -4.34 -12.16
N GLN A 201 -4.39 -3.30 -11.68
CA GLN A 201 -2.94 -3.14 -11.86
C GLN A 201 -2.37 -2.14 -10.84
N THR A 202 -1.12 -2.35 -10.43
CA THR A 202 -0.34 -1.40 -9.64
C THR A 202 -0.17 -0.07 -10.39
N CYS A 203 -0.74 1.00 -9.84
CA CYS A 203 -0.60 2.35 -10.35
C CYS A 203 0.53 3.08 -9.62
N ILE A 204 1.36 3.82 -10.35
CA ILE A 204 2.31 4.75 -9.71
C ILE A 204 1.55 5.86 -9.01
N GLY A 205 1.92 6.15 -7.75
CA GLY A 205 1.30 7.20 -6.95
C GLY A 205 1.40 8.60 -7.54
N ALA A 206 0.55 9.48 -7.04
CA ALA A 206 0.47 10.89 -7.40
C ALA A 206 1.76 11.65 -7.05
N VAL A 207 2.05 12.69 -7.84
CA VAL A 207 3.20 13.57 -7.60
C VAL A 207 2.93 14.41 -6.35
N LYS A 208 3.91 14.46 -5.44
CA LYS A 208 3.82 15.19 -4.17
C LYS A 208 4.76 16.38 -4.17
N GLY A 209 4.33 17.45 -3.52
CA GLY A 209 5.14 18.62 -3.26
C GLY A 209 6.25 18.21 -2.29
N MET A 210 7.47 18.64 -2.58
CA MET A 210 8.58 18.40 -1.68
C MET A 210 8.57 19.45 -0.57
N SER A 211 8.42 19.02 0.67
CA SER A 211 8.71 19.82 1.85
C SER A 211 9.87 19.20 2.60
N ILE A 212 10.97 19.94 2.74
CA ILE A 212 12.15 19.48 3.49
C ILE A 212 12.07 20.06 4.91
N ASP A 213 11.74 19.23 5.88
CA ASP A 213 11.84 19.53 7.32
C ASP A 213 12.92 18.61 7.92
N LEU A 214 14.17 19.09 7.93
CA LEU A 214 15.32 18.33 8.43
C LEU A 214 15.36 18.38 9.96
N ARG A 215 14.60 17.48 10.58
CA ARG A 215 14.65 17.28 12.04
C ARG A 215 15.82 16.40 12.44
N VAL A 216 16.39 16.67 13.61
CA VAL A 216 17.35 15.77 14.24
C VAL A 216 16.61 14.48 14.58
N SER A 217 17.19 13.33 14.22
CA SER A 217 16.60 12.01 14.51
C SER A 217 17.61 11.13 15.24
N THR A 218 17.13 10.35 16.21
CA THR A 218 17.96 9.34 16.89
C THR A 218 18.18 8.12 15.99
N PRO A 219 19.20 7.26 16.25
CA PRO A 219 19.40 6.02 15.51
C PRO A 219 18.14 5.12 15.45
N GLU A 220 17.35 5.07 16.51
CA GLU A 220 16.12 4.29 16.61
C GLU A 220 15.05 4.84 15.66
N ILE A 221 14.81 6.16 15.70
CA ILE A 221 13.85 6.81 14.81
C ILE A 221 14.26 6.64 13.35
N ARG A 222 15.56 6.71 13.02
CA ARG A 222 16.04 6.45 11.65
C ARG A 222 15.75 5.02 11.18
N ARG A 223 15.85 4.02 12.05
CA ARG A 223 15.48 2.63 11.72
C ARG A 223 13.98 2.50 11.45
N LEU A 224 13.13 3.18 12.21
CA LEU A 224 11.69 3.18 11.98
C LEU A 224 11.34 3.87 10.66
N MET A 225 11.96 5.01 10.35
CA MET A 225 11.79 5.70 9.06
C MET A 225 12.27 4.84 7.88
N ALA A 226 13.38 4.12 8.03
CA ALA A 226 13.86 3.18 7.01
C ALA A 226 12.85 2.04 6.77
N CYS A 227 12.31 1.45 7.83
CA CYS A 227 11.30 0.39 7.73
C CYS A 227 9.99 0.88 7.10
N TYR A 228 9.56 2.10 7.43
CA TYR A 228 8.40 2.73 6.77
C TYR A 228 8.64 2.91 5.26
N ARG A 229 9.86 3.31 4.86
CA ARG A 229 10.26 3.42 3.44
C ARG A 229 10.28 2.06 2.75
N GLU A 230 10.79 1.01 3.40
CA GLU A 230 10.76 -0.36 2.88
C GLU A 230 9.32 -0.79 2.57
N GLY A 231 8.40 -0.57 3.50
CA GLY A 231 6.97 -0.85 3.31
C GLY A 231 6.36 -0.07 2.14
N LEU A 232 6.69 1.21 1.97
CA LEU A 232 6.22 2.00 0.83
C LEU A 232 6.84 1.59 -0.51
N SER A 233 8.06 1.06 -0.52
CA SER A 233 8.77 0.67 -1.74
C SER A 233 8.43 -0.75 -2.23
N SER A 234 7.85 -1.58 -1.37
CA SER A 234 7.47 -2.95 -1.73
C SER A 234 6.22 -2.96 -2.61
N CYS A 235 6.22 -3.81 -3.63
CA CYS A 235 5.00 -4.18 -4.38
C CYS A 235 4.31 -5.43 -3.80
N GLU A 236 4.96 -6.12 -2.86
CA GLU A 236 4.45 -7.36 -2.26
C GLU A 236 3.69 -7.05 -0.96
N PRO A 237 2.36 -7.27 -0.91
CA PRO A 237 1.50 -6.74 0.14
C PRO A 237 1.70 -7.42 1.51
N LEU A 238 2.07 -8.72 1.53
CA LEU A 238 2.44 -9.42 2.76
C LEU A 238 3.65 -8.76 3.44
N TYR A 239 4.66 -8.40 2.64
CA TYR A 239 5.85 -7.70 3.14
C TYR A 239 5.54 -6.26 3.58
N GLN A 240 4.69 -5.55 2.83
CA GLN A 240 4.20 -4.22 3.23
C GLN A 240 3.55 -4.25 4.63
N VAL A 241 2.71 -5.26 4.90
CA VAL A 241 2.09 -5.46 6.21
C VAL A 241 3.15 -5.62 7.29
N LEU A 242 4.13 -6.52 7.10
CA LEU A 242 5.18 -6.76 8.09
C LEU A 242 6.01 -5.49 8.36
N SER A 243 6.35 -4.72 7.33
CA SER A 243 7.09 -3.46 7.46
C SER A 243 6.30 -2.41 8.25
N PHE A 244 5.03 -2.16 7.91
CA PHE A 244 4.22 -1.20 8.65
C PHE A 244 3.95 -1.66 10.09
N TYR A 245 3.72 -2.95 10.29
CA TYR A 245 3.53 -3.51 11.63
C TYR A 245 4.80 -3.37 12.49
N LYS A 246 5.98 -3.59 11.93
CA LYS A 246 7.27 -3.40 12.60
C LYS A 246 7.49 -1.94 13.01
N VAL A 247 7.06 -0.96 12.21
CA VAL A 247 7.06 0.46 12.59
C VAL A 247 6.16 0.69 13.81
N ILE A 248 4.95 0.14 13.80
CA ILE A 248 3.98 0.25 14.90
C ILE A 248 4.57 -0.34 16.19
N GLU A 249 5.07 -1.59 16.15
CA GLU A 249 5.73 -2.25 17.29
C GLU A 249 6.92 -1.44 17.80
N GLY A 250 7.76 -0.94 16.89
CA GLY A 250 8.93 -0.15 17.23
C GLY A 250 8.60 1.14 17.97
N VAL A 251 7.58 1.89 17.54
CA VAL A 251 7.11 3.08 18.26
C VAL A 251 6.62 2.73 19.66
N PHE A 252 5.83 1.67 19.80
CA PHE A 252 5.36 1.23 21.11
C PHE A 252 6.49 0.77 22.04
N SER A 253 7.54 0.18 21.47
CA SER A 253 8.75 -0.23 22.21
C SER A 253 9.51 0.98 22.76
N ILE A 254 9.76 2.00 21.93
CA ILE A 254 10.40 3.26 22.37
C ILE A 254 9.61 3.89 23.51
N ARG A 255 8.29 4.02 23.35
CA ARG A 255 7.41 4.58 24.39
C ARG A 255 7.38 3.75 25.67
N LYS A 256 7.59 2.43 25.58
CA LYS A 256 7.69 1.57 26.76
C LYS A 256 8.97 1.91 27.55
N ILE A 257 10.11 2.01 26.86
CA ILE A 257 11.40 2.37 27.46
C ILE A 257 11.33 3.75 28.12
N GLU A 258 10.78 4.75 27.42
CA GLU A 258 10.61 6.11 27.97
C GLU A 258 9.74 6.12 29.23
N ARG A 259 8.62 5.38 29.23
CA ARG A 259 7.75 5.26 30.41
C ARG A 259 8.44 4.56 31.57
N GLU A 260 9.26 3.56 31.31
CA GLU A 260 10.03 2.87 32.35
C GLU A 260 11.06 3.82 32.97
N ALA A 261 11.82 4.56 32.16
CA ALA A 261 12.80 5.54 32.64
C ALA A 261 12.17 6.68 33.47
N ILE A 262 11.00 7.19 33.08
CA ILE A 262 10.29 8.24 33.83
C ILE A 262 9.73 7.70 35.15
N LYS A 263 9.22 6.46 35.15
CA LYS A 263 8.77 5.80 36.39
C LYS A 263 9.90 5.60 37.38
N GLU A 264 11.10 5.25 36.91
CA GLU A 264 12.30 5.14 37.76
C GLU A 264 12.68 6.48 38.41
N GLN A 265 12.35 7.60 37.76
CA GLN A 265 12.52 8.95 38.30
C GLN A 265 11.39 9.39 39.24
N GLY A 266 10.39 8.53 39.49
CA GLY A 266 9.24 8.82 40.34
C GLY A 266 8.20 9.74 39.71
N GLU A 267 8.31 10.02 38.41
CA GLU A 267 7.39 10.87 37.67
C GLU A 267 6.31 10.04 36.95
N THR A 268 5.23 10.71 36.54
CA THR A 268 4.16 10.09 35.73
C THR A 268 4.06 10.77 34.39
N LEU A 269 4.25 10.00 33.30
CA LEU A 269 4.06 10.49 31.94
C LEU A 269 2.60 10.31 31.53
N TYR A 270 1.89 11.43 31.29
CA TYR A 270 0.66 11.39 30.52
C TYR A 270 1.00 11.34 29.04
N GLN A 271 0.55 10.29 28.35
CA GLN A 271 0.69 10.17 26.90
C GLN A 271 -0.70 10.01 26.29
N GLU A 272 -1.05 10.91 25.37
CA GLU A 272 -2.30 10.80 24.64
C GLU A 272 -2.36 9.44 23.92
N CYS A 273 -3.50 8.76 24.06
CA CYS A 273 -3.74 7.50 23.37
C CYS A 273 -4.26 7.81 21.97
N GLU A 274 -3.45 7.56 20.95
CA GLU A 274 -3.92 7.70 19.57
C GLU A 274 -5.09 6.77 19.29
N ARG A 275 -6.01 7.27 18.48
CA ARG A 275 -7.22 6.58 18.07
C ARG A 275 -7.40 6.69 16.57
N MET A 276 -8.11 5.72 16.01
CA MET A 276 -8.62 5.87 14.67
C MET A 276 -9.58 7.06 14.61
N PRO A 277 -9.48 7.90 13.58
CA PRO A 277 -10.32 9.07 13.44
C PRO A 277 -11.79 8.64 13.31
N GLN A 278 -12.69 9.45 13.87
CA GLN A 278 -14.13 9.26 13.66
C GLN A 278 -14.56 9.69 12.26
N ASP A 279 -13.95 10.76 11.77
CA ASP A 279 -14.16 11.27 10.42
C ASP A 279 -13.07 10.77 9.48
N LEU A 280 -13.44 9.85 8.59
CA LEU A 280 -12.51 9.28 7.60
C LEU A 280 -12.20 10.23 6.46
N SER A 281 -13.02 11.28 6.24
CA SER A 281 -12.74 12.29 5.22
C SER A 281 -11.49 13.11 5.54
N ALA A 282 -11.07 13.13 6.81
CA ALA A 282 -9.84 13.78 7.24
C ALA A 282 -8.57 13.02 6.84
N ILE A 283 -8.68 11.74 6.45
CA ILE A 283 -7.51 10.87 6.20
C ILE A 283 -7.55 10.15 4.85
N LEU A 284 -8.71 10.09 4.19
CA LEU A 284 -8.90 9.51 2.87
C LEU A 284 -9.13 10.61 1.83
N HIS A 285 -8.59 10.42 0.64
CA HIS A 285 -8.94 11.27 -0.49
C HIS A 285 -10.41 11.02 -0.90
N PRO A 286 -11.14 12.00 -1.45
CA PRO A 286 -12.52 11.80 -1.87
C PRO A 286 -12.75 10.62 -2.82
N SER A 287 -11.79 10.31 -3.70
CA SER A 287 -11.86 9.11 -4.57
C SER A 287 -11.79 7.80 -3.80
N ASP A 288 -11.05 7.79 -2.70
CA ASP A 288 -10.77 6.58 -1.93
C ASP A 288 -11.84 6.37 -0.87
N LEU A 289 -12.53 7.44 -0.46
CA LEU A 289 -13.57 7.39 0.56
C LEU A 289 -14.69 6.41 0.21
N LEU A 290 -15.04 6.28 -1.07
CA LEU A 290 -16.11 5.38 -1.52
C LEU A 290 -15.79 3.89 -1.28
N TYR A 291 -14.51 3.51 -1.38
CA TYR A 291 -14.08 2.10 -1.33
C TYR A 291 -13.28 1.76 -0.08
N GLN A 292 -12.32 2.60 0.29
CA GLN A 292 -11.43 2.36 1.43
C GLN A 292 -12.11 2.64 2.78
N ALA A 293 -13.20 3.44 2.84
CA ALA A 293 -13.87 3.70 4.11
C ALA A 293 -14.35 2.40 4.78
N GLU A 294 -14.84 1.43 3.99
CA GLU A 294 -15.24 0.10 4.49
C GLU A 294 -14.11 -0.61 5.24
N TYR A 295 -12.86 -0.40 4.83
CA TYR A 295 -11.69 -1.03 5.44
C TYR A 295 -11.39 -0.46 6.83
N PHE A 296 -11.66 0.83 7.04
CA PHE A 296 -11.46 1.51 8.32
C PHE A 296 -12.63 1.30 9.28
N LYS A 297 -13.86 1.08 8.78
CA LYS A 297 -15.09 0.97 9.60
C LYS A 297 -14.95 0.09 10.86
N PRO A 298 -14.32 -1.10 10.82
CA PRO A 298 -14.19 -1.93 12.03
C PRO A 298 -13.37 -1.29 13.15
N TYR A 299 -12.56 -0.29 12.81
CA TYR A 299 -11.54 0.30 13.69
C TYR A 299 -11.84 1.73 14.12
N VAL A 300 -12.80 2.41 13.48
CA VAL A 300 -13.18 3.81 13.76
C VAL A 300 -13.35 4.05 15.27
N GLY A 301 -12.69 5.09 15.80
CA GLY A 301 -12.73 5.48 17.22
C GLY A 301 -11.95 4.57 18.19
N ARG A 302 -11.47 3.39 17.76
CA ARG A 302 -10.69 2.48 18.62
C ARG A 302 -9.30 3.03 18.89
N LYS A 303 -8.74 2.65 20.03
CA LYS A 303 -7.34 2.97 20.38
C LYS A 303 -6.40 2.19 19.46
N PHE A 304 -5.28 2.79 19.09
CA PHE A 304 -4.27 2.10 18.27
C PHE A 304 -3.72 0.84 18.93
N THR A 305 -3.67 0.77 20.26
CA THR A 305 -3.29 -0.46 20.98
C THR A 305 -4.27 -1.61 20.73
N ASP A 306 -5.58 -1.33 20.78
CA ASP A 306 -6.64 -2.32 20.52
C ASP A 306 -6.60 -2.79 19.06
N VAL A 307 -6.44 -1.84 18.13
CA VAL A 307 -6.32 -2.18 16.69
C VAL A 307 -5.08 -3.01 16.42
N ARG A 308 -3.92 -2.63 16.98
CA ARG A 308 -2.66 -3.37 16.85
C ARG A 308 -2.84 -4.80 17.37
N ASP A 309 -3.33 -4.96 18.59
CA ASP A 309 -3.43 -6.28 19.23
C ASP A 309 -4.37 -7.20 18.45
N ARG A 310 -5.48 -6.67 17.94
CA ARG A 310 -6.37 -7.42 17.04
C ARG A 310 -5.68 -7.84 15.75
N LEU A 311 -4.98 -6.92 15.08
CA LEU A 311 -4.25 -7.20 13.84
C LEU A 311 -3.03 -8.11 14.08
N ARG A 312 -2.53 -8.20 15.30
CA ARG A 312 -1.43 -9.10 15.65
C ARG A 312 -1.82 -10.53 15.32
N ASP A 313 -2.94 -10.96 15.89
CA ASP A 313 -3.36 -12.36 15.89
C ASP A 313 -4.02 -12.72 14.56
N THR A 314 -4.75 -11.79 13.94
CA THR A 314 -5.46 -12.05 12.67
C THR A 314 -4.64 -11.82 11.42
N LEU A 315 -3.46 -11.20 11.53
CA LEU A 315 -2.68 -10.79 10.35
C LEU A 315 -1.18 -10.97 10.55
N ARG A 316 -0.56 -10.27 11.51
CA ARG A 316 0.90 -10.30 11.67
C ARG A 316 1.44 -11.71 11.96
N VAL A 317 0.80 -12.43 12.86
CA VAL A 317 1.23 -13.78 13.25
C VAL A 317 1.06 -14.79 12.10
N PRO A 318 -0.12 -14.89 11.45
CA PRO A 318 -0.30 -15.75 10.27
C PRO A 318 0.64 -15.45 9.10
N ILE A 319 1.02 -14.20 8.87
CA ILE A 319 1.95 -13.83 7.78
C ILE A 319 3.40 -14.15 8.14
N ALA A 320 3.79 -13.96 9.41
CA ALA A 320 5.18 -14.08 9.81
C ALA A 320 5.65 -15.52 10.05
N HIS A 321 4.73 -16.48 10.22
CA HIS A 321 5.06 -17.84 10.68
C HIS A 321 4.37 -18.89 9.81
N LEU A 322 5.13 -19.94 9.45
CA LEU A 322 4.62 -21.14 8.79
C LEU A 322 4.42 -22.24 9.84
N ASN A 323 3.35 -22.15 10.64
CA ASN A 323 3.00 -23.17 11.63
C ASN A 323 1.66 -23.84 11.32
N PHE A 324 1.70 -24.89 10.51
CA PHE A 324 0.50 -25.59 10.02
C PHE A 324 -0.36 -26.26 11.10
N ASP A 325 0.17 -26.46 12.32
CA ASP A 325 -0.54 -27.15 13.40
C ASP A 325 -1.37 -26.21 14.28
N GLU A 326 -0.94 -24.95 14.43
CA GLU A 326 -1.53 -24.01 15.40
C GLU A 326 -2.26 -22.85 14.74
N ILE A 327 -1.75 -22.35 13.62
CA ILE A 327 -2.22 -21.12 12.97
C ILE A 327 -2.24 -21.36 11.47
N GLN A 328 -3.37 -21.18 10.82
CA GLN A 328 -3.42 -21.18 9.36
C GLN A 328 -2.50 -20.07 8.81
N PRO A 329 -1.36 -20.40 8.16
CA PRO A 329 -0.46 -19.37 7.65
C PRO A 329 -1.11 -18.69 6.45
N PHE A 330 -0.82 -17.39 6.31
CA PHE A 330 -1.26 -16.65 5.13
C PHE A 330 -0.35 -16.97 3.96
N GLY A 331 -0.94 -17.30 2.82
CA GLY A 331 -0.22 -17.55 1.57
C GLY A 331 -0.54 -16.50 0.51
N ALA A 332 0.46 -16.13 -0.30
CA ALA A 332 0.22 -15.32 -1.50
C ALA A 332 -0.71 -16.04 -2.51
N ASP A 333 -0.76 -17.36 -2.43
CA ASP A 333 -1.55 -18.23 -3.30
C ASP A 333 -3.04 -18.28 -2.96
N SER A 334 -3.44 -17.74 -1.81
CA SER A 334 -4.84 -17.69 -1.34
C SER A 334 -5.44 -16.30 -1.59
N TYR A 335 -6.48 -16.24 -2.42
CA TYR A 335 -7.18 -14.99 -2.71
C TYR A 335 -7.81 -14.39 -1.45
N GLU A 336 -8.39 -15.25 -0.61
CA GLU A 336 -9.03 -14.85 0.64
C GLU A 336 -8.03 -14.19 1.59
N ASP A 337 -6.84 -14.77 1.75
CA ASP A 337 -5.76 -14.23 2.58
C ASP A 337 -5.31 -12.87 2.03
N MET A 338 -5.08 -12.80 0.72
CA MET A 338 -4.65 -11.58 0.04
C MET A 338 -5.70 -10.47 0.16
N MET A 339 -6.99 -10.80 0.08
CA MET A 339 -8.06 -9.82 0.30
C MET A 339 -8.06 -9.27 1.72
N VAL A 340 -7.79 -10.09 2.75
CA VAL A 340 -7.64 -9.63 4.12
C VAL A 340 -6.43 -8.69 4.25
N VAL A 341 -5.31 -9.04 3.63
CA VAL A 341 -4.08 -8.24 3.60
C VAL A 341 -4.32 -6.87 2.94
N HIS A 342 -4.89 -6.84 1.73
CA HIS A 342 -5.17 -5.60 1.00
C HIS A 342 -6.12 -4.67 1.77
N ARG A 343 -7.11 -5.21 2.49
CA ARG A 343 -8.02 -4.40 3.33
C ARG A 343 -7.31 -3.83 4.55
N ALA A 344 -6.36 -4.56 5.15
CA ALA A 344 -5.64 -4.09 6.33
C ALA A 344 -4.56 -3.05 6.02
N LEU A 345 -4.00 -3.06 4.81
CA LEU A 345 -2.86 -2.22 4.43
C LEU A 345 -3.08 -0.70 4.63
N PRO A 346 -4.19 -0.09 4.15
CA PRO A 346 -4.44 1.33 4.38
C PRO A 346 -4.50 1.70 5.86
N VAL A 347 -5.09 0.82 6.68
CA VAL A 347 -5.22 0.99 8.14
C VAL A 347 -3.85 0.96 8.81
N LEU A 348 -3.02 -0.03 8.50
CA LEU A 348 -1.66 -0.15 9.03
C LEU A 348 -0.76 1.00 8.58
N ARG A 349 -0.83 1.39 7.31
CA ARG A 349 -0.09 2.53 6.75
C ARG A 349 -0.42 3.82 7.48
N TYR A 350 -1.71 4.07 7.72
CA TYR A 350 -2.18 5.23 8.48
C TYR A 350 -1.67 5.22 9.92
N MET A 351 -1.82 4.09 10.64
CA MET A 351 -1.32 3.96 12.00
C MET A 351 0.19 4.16 12.10
N ALA A 352 0.96 3.48 11.24
CA ALA A 352 2.41 3.57 11.21
C ALA A 352 2.87 5.01 10.98
N ARG A 353 2.27 5.71 9.99
CA ARG A 353 2.58 7.11 9.69
C ARG A 353 2.26 8.03 10.87
N THR A 354 1.09 7.85 11.49
CA THR A 354 0.64 8.70 12.62
C THR A 354 1.53 8.51 13.84
N LEU A 355 1.78 7.24 14.22
CA LEU A 355 2.66 6.91 15.34
C LEU A 355 4.08 7.40 15.10
N LEU A 356 4.63 7.19 13.92
CA LEU A 356 5.98 7.64 13.59
C LEU A 356 6.10 9.18 13.61
N SER A 357 5.09 9.89 13.10
CA SER A 357 5.08 11.37 13.11
C SER A 357 5.07 11.94 14.53
N SER A 358 4.39 11.27 15.47
CA SER A 358 4.34 11.69 16.87
C SER A 358 5.71 11.62 17.55
N VAL A 359 6.47 10.52 17.35
CA VAL A 359 7.79 10.36 17.98
C VAL A 359 8.85 11.25 17.32
N VAL A 360 8.74 11.49 16.01
CA VAL A 360 9.58 12.47 15.30
C VAL A 360 9.31 13.90 15.79
N SER A 361 8.08 14.20 16.21
CA SER A 361 7.74 15.53 16.74
C SER A 361 8.17 15.72 18.20
N ASN A 362 8.10 14.66 19.02
CA ASN A 362 8.48 14.72 20.43
C ASN A 362 10.01 14.74 20.64
N GLY A 363 10.79 14.12 19.75
CA GLY A 363 12.25 14.11 19.83
C GLY A 363 12.94 15.48 19.71
N ASN A 364 12.19 16.55 19.44
CA ASN A 364 12.69 17.92 19.30
C ASN A 364 12.54 18.78 20.58
N ASN A 365 11.92 18.26 21.64
CA ASN A 365 11.76 18.97 22.92
C ASN A 365 12.81 18.59 23.98
N GLY A 366 13.83 17.79 23.60
CA GLY A 366 14.89 17.28 24.47
C GLY A 366 16.22 17.99 24.28
#